data_AF-A0A7J5J9L6-F1
#
_entry.id   AF-A0A7J5J9L6-F1
#
_cell.length_a   1.000
_cell.length_b   1.000
_cell.length_c   1.000
_cell.angle_alpha   90.00
_cell.angle_beta   90.00
_cell.angle_gamma   90.00
#
_symmetry.space_group_name_H-M   'P 1'
#
loop_
_entity.id
_entity.type
_entity.pdbx_description
1 polymer ?
#
loop_
_entity_poly.entity_id
_entity_poly.type
_entity_poly.pdbx_seq_one_letter_code
_entity_poly.pdbx_strand_id
1 'polypeptide(L)'
;MKKQLLFILLFLPAFLTAKEIRYFVQPGEILDLSENAFERHGIKVSEIDSVSMSGSFTFSIKVRSHARELGEKALITNKKNNIPNEAGIWIGTQDNGSWIVHFCDGKNTPWEYRPTALRQPINDDKWHTLTVTHDAGKQEMRMYYDQLNVAIYCTNGNVNLATNNTLRIGSVDDGQWNAFNGYIKEFTFISHVELPKISVTDTQRLSQLKVMAFNIFHGGHELGQEVGVNRVVEVIKAENPDVIGMVETYGSGAIIADALGYYFYLRSSNLSIMSRYPITDTYDLYDSFNCSAATLQISPSQQINYIN
;
A
#
# COMPACT_ATOMS: atom_id res chain seq x y z
N MET A 1 -26.78 -1.18 -60.91
CA MET A 1 -26.91 -2.00 -59.69
C MET A 1 -25.56 -2.07 -58.98
N LYS A 2 -25.33 -1.24 -57.96
CA LYS A 2 -24.11 -1.32 -57.12
C LYS A 2 -24.48 -2.14 -55.87
N LYS A 3 -23.88 -3.33 -55.72
CA LYS A 3 -23.99 -4.15 -54.51
C LYS A 3 -23.15 -3.50 -53.42
N GLN A 4 -23.78 -3.05 -52.33
CA GLN A 4 -23.08 -2.70 -51.10
C GLN A 4 -22.73 -3.99 -50.35
N LEU A 5 -21.44 -4.19 -50.11
CA LEU A 5 -20.93 -5.26 -49.25
C LEU A 5 -20.97 -4.74 -47.81
N LEU A 6 -21.83 -5.32 -46.97
CA LEU A 6 -21.92 -5.01 -45.55
C LEU A 6 -20.84 -5.82 -44.81
N PHE A 7 -19.80 -5.17 -44.31
CA PHE A 7 -18.83 -5.78 -43.39
C PHE A 7 -19.43 -5.76 -41.98
N ILE A 8 -19.84 -6.92 -41.48
CA ILE A 8 -20.18 -7.11 -40.08
C ILE A 8 -18.86 -7.44 -39.35
N LEU A 9 -18.30 -6.47 -38.62
CA LEU A 9 -17.24 -6.74 -37.65
C LEU A 9 -17.86 -7.48 -36.45
N LEU A 10 -17.67 -8.79 -36.41
CA LEU A 10 -17.85 -9.58 -35.19
C LEU A 10 -16.72 -9.21 -34.22
N PHE A 11 -17.01 -8.34 -33.25
CA PHE A 11 -16.17 -8.17 -32.07
C PHE A 11 -16.28 -9.46 -31.23
N LEU A 12 -15.32 -10.37 -31.40
CA LEU A 12 -15.04 -11.33 -30.33
C LEU A 12 -14.35 -10.55 -29.20
N PRO A 13 -14.85 -10.59 -27.95
CA PRO A 13 -14.07 -10.08 -26.84
C PRO A 13 -12.81 -10.94 -26.74
N ALA A 14 -11.65 -10.32 -26.99
CA ALA A 14 -10.39 -10.91 -26.62
C ALA A 14 -10.44 -11.10 -25.10
N PHE A 15 -10.53 -12.34 -24.64
CA PHE A 15 -10.19 -12.67 -23.27
C PHE A 15 -8.72 -12.27 -23.09
N LEU A 16 -8.47 -11.07 -22.56
CA LEU A 16 -7.15 -10.72 -22.06
C LEU A 16 -6.88 -11.67 -20.90
N THR A 17 -6.05 -12.68 -21.16
CA THR A 17 -5.45 -13.49 -20.10
C THR A 17 -4.77 -12.55 -19.11
N ALA A 18 -5.02 -12.76 -17.81
CA ALA A 18 -4.32 -12.02 -16.76
C ALA A 18 -2.80 -12.12 -17.00
N LYS A 19 -2.13 -10.97 -17.01
CA LYS A 19 -0.69 -10.87 -17.23
C LYS A 19 -0.01 -11.04 -15.89
N GLU A 20 0.93 -11.98 -15.83
CA GLU A 20 1.72 -12.29 -14.65
C GLU A 20 3.20 -12.28 -15.01
N ILE A 21 3.99 -11.54 -14.24
CA ILE A 21 5.43 -11.35 -14.48
C ILE A 21 6.16 -11.60 -13.17
N ARG A 22 7.22 -12.40 -13.23
CA ARG A 22 7.99 -12.84 -12.06
C ARG A 22 9.48 -12.70 -12.30
N TYR A 23 10.22 -12.24 -11.28
CA TYR A 23 11.67 -12.13 -11.28
C TYR A 23 12.23 -12.70 -9.97
N PHE A 24 13.38 -13.38 -10.05
CA PHE A 24 14.11 -13.94 -8.89
C PHE A 24 13.27 -14.92 -8.06
N VAL A 25 12.59 -15.86 -8.71
CA VAL A 25 11.66 -16.80 -8.07
C VAL A 25 12.23 -18.21 -7.94
N GLN A 26 13.31 -18.53 -8.66
CA GLN A 26 13.96 -19.83 -8.49
C GLN A 26 14.81 -19.84 -7.21
N PRO A 27 14.98 -21.01 -6.56
CA PRO A 27 15.87 -21.13 -5.42
C PRO A 27 17.28 -20.60 -5.72
N GLY A 28 17.74 -19.64 -4.92
CA GLY A 28 19.07 -19.02 -5.06
C GLY A 28 19.11 -17.78 -5.97
N GLU A 29 18.06 -17.47 -6.73
CA GLU A 29 18.00 -16.20 -7.46
C GLU A 29 17.74 -15.04 -6.50
N ILE A 30 18.68 -14.08 -6.48
CA ILE A 30 18.61 -12.89 -5.65
C ILE A 30 19.23 -11.74 -6.46
N LEU A 31 18.58 -10.58 -6.42
CA LEU A 31 19.17 -9.31 -6.84
C LEU A 31 19.92 -8.71 -5.63
N ASP A 32 21.25 -8.82 -5.66
CA ASP A 32 22.13 -8.24 -4.63
C ASP A 32 22.50 -6.80 -5.00
N LEU A 33 21.96 -5.84 -4.25
CA LEU A 33 22.27 -4.42 -4.34
C LEU A 33 22.95 -3.94 -3.04
N SER A 34 23.44 -4.87 -2.21
CA SER A 34 24.07 -4.54 -0.95
C SER A 34 25.41 -3.83 -1.16
N GLU A 35 25.93 -3.23 -0.08
CA GLU A 35 27.28 -2.65 -0.06
C GLU A 35 28.41 -3.64 -0.37
N ASN A 36 28.15 -4.95 -0.32
CA ASN A 36 29.12 -6.00 -0.65
C ASN A 36 29.09 -6.39 -2.14
N ALA A 37 28.09 -5.95 -2.90
CA ALA A 37 28.00 -6.25 -4.32
C ALA A 37 29.00 -5.39 -5.13
N PHE A 38 29.66 -6.02 -6.10
CA PHE A 38 30.57 -5.32 -7.01
C PHE A 38 29.83 -4.30 -7.91
N GLU A 39 28.63 -4.68 -8.36
CA GLU A 39 27.74 -3.85 -9.15
C GLU A 39 26.35 -3.83 -8.52
N ARG A 40 25.80 -2.62 -8.33
CA ARG A 40 24.50 -2.39 -7.67
C ARG A 40 23.48 -1.83 -8.65
N HIS A 41 23.30 -2.49 -9.80
CA HIS A 41 22.37 -2.04 -10.84
C HIS A 41 20.96 -2.58 -10.60
N GLY A 42 19.98 -1.66 -10.53
CA GLY A 42 18.57 -2.04 -10.54
C GLY A 42 18.14 -2.65 -11.87
N ILE A 43 16.92 -3.18 -11.93
CA ILE A 43 16.38 -3.90 -13.09
C ILE A 43 15.27 -3.09 -13.76
N LYS A 44 15.27 -3.07 -15.10
CA LYS A 44 14.14 -2.60 -15.92
C LYS A 44 13.20 -3.76 -16.17
N VAL A 45 11.92 -3.59 -15.86
CA VAL A 45 10.86 -4.58 -16.13
C VAL A 45 10.07 -4.11 -17.35
N SER A 46 10.63 -4.34 -18.54
CA SER A 46 10.07 -3.81 -19.79
C SER A 46 8.76 -4.50 -20.20
N GLU A 47 8.50 -5.67 -19.63
CA GLU A 47 7.27 -6.43 -19.84
C GLU A 47 6.08 -5.77 -19.16
N ILE A 48 6.26 -4.90 -18.16
CA ILE A 48 5.17 -4.15 -17.52
C ILE A 48 5.09 -2.77 -18.19
N ASP A 49 4.12 -2.62 -19.08
CA ASP A 49 3.87 -1.40 -19.84
C ASP A 49 2.91 -0.44 -19.12
N SER A 50 2.77 0.76 -19.65
CA SER A 50 1.85 1.79 -19.15
C SER A 50 0.40 1.30 -19.09
N VAL A 51 -0.03 0.44 -20.01
CA VAL A 51 -1.39 -0.11 -20.04
C VAL A 51 -1.62 -0.99 -18.81
N SER A 52 -0.65 -1.83 -18.46
CA SER A 52 -0.66 -2.69 -17.27
C SER A 52 -0.77 -1.89 -15.97
N MET A 53 -0.28 -0.65 -15.97
CA MET A 53 -0.32 0.29 -14.84
C MET A 53 -1.54 1.23 -14.84
N SER A 54 -2.38 1.19 -15.88
CA SER A 54 -3.56 2.07 -16.02
C SER A 54 -4.83 1.57 -15.35
N GLY A 55 -4.80 0.34 -14.82
CA GLY A 55 -5.95 -0.30 -14.18
C GLY A 55 -5.58 -0.95 -12.85
N SER A 56 -6.28 -2.04 -12.52
CA SER A 56 -6.04 -2.79 -11.29
C SER A 56 -4.82 -3.71 -11.41
N PHE A 57 -4.02 -3.80 -10.37
CA PHE A 57 -2.82 -4.64 -10.34
C PHE A 57 -2.41 -5.03 -8.92
N THR A 58 -1.50 -6.00 -8.83
CA THR A 58 -0.82 -6.42 -7.60
C THR A 58 0.68 -6.45 -7.81
N PHE A 59 1.43 -5.87 -6.88
CA PHE A 59 2.87 -6.06 -6.73
C PHE A 59 3.16 -6.87 -5.47
N SER A 60 4.13 -7.77 -5.54
CA SER A 60 4.74 -8.42 -4.37
C SER A 60 6.25 -8.50 -4.54
N ILE A 61 7.01 -8.31 -3.46
CA ILE A 61 8.47 -8.37 -3.45
C ILE A 61 8.97 -8.79 -2.08
N LYS A 62 10.06 -9.59 -2.04
CA LYS A 62 10.81 -9.83 -0.81
C LYS A 62 12.05 -8.97 -0.75
N VAL A 63 12.26 -8.32 0.38
CA VAL A 63 13.38 -7.42 0.64
C VAL A 63 14.09 -7.79 1.93
N ARG A 64 15.39 -7.56 1.97
CA ARG A 64 16.22 -7.66 3.18
C ARG A 64 17.31 -6.60 3.10
N SER A 65 17.55 -5.87 4.18
CA SER A 65 18.69 -4.96 4.28
C SER A 65 19.33 -5.06 5.65
N HIS A 66 20.66 -4.93 5.68
CA HIS A 66 21.44 -4.76 6.89
C HIS A 66 21.92 -3.30 7.06
N ALA A 67 21.52 -2.40 6.16
CA ALA A 67 21.95 -1.02 6.16
C ALA A 67 21.31 -0.24 7.32
N ARG A 68 22.13 0.44 8.12
CA ARG A 68 21.63 1.25 9.25
C ARG A 68 20.74 2.39 8.77
N GLU A 69 21.14 3.04 7.68
CA GLU A 69 20.41 4.12 7.04
C GLU A 69 20.03 3.66 5.63
N LEU A 70 18.73 3.55 5.36
CA LEU A 70 18.26 3.20 4.02
C LEU A 70 18.27 4.40 3.07
N GLY A 71 18.07 5.60 3.62
CA GLY A 71 17.65 6.76 2.82
C GLY A 71 16.28 6.51 2.19
N GLU A 72 15.87 7.43 1.31
CA GLU A 72 14.80 7.18 0.35
C GLU A 72 15.36 6.50 -0.91
N LYS A 73 14.94 5.26 -1.18
CA LYS A 73 15.35 4.46 -2.34
C LYS A 73 14.14 3.72 -2.91
N ALA A 74 14.08 3.59 -4.23
CA ALA A 74 13.01 2.85 -4.89
C ALA A 74 13.26 1.34 -4.80
N LEU A 75 12.26 0.61 -4.32
CA LEU A 75 12.20 -0.85 -4.39
C LEU A 75 11.46 -1.27 -5.67
N ILE A 76 10.32 -0.63 -5.96
CA ILE A 76 9.54 -0.78 -7.20
C ILE A 76 9.01 0.61 -7.59
N THR A 77 9.25 1.07 -8.82
CA THR A 77 8.65 2.34 -9.27
C THR A 77 8.57 2.46 -10.79
N ASN A 78 7.55 3.19 -11.27
CA ASN A 78 7.50 3.73 -12.63
C ASN A 78 7.66 5.27 -12.65
N LYS A 79 8.12 5.86 -11.55
CA LYS A 79 8.47 7.28 -11.43
C LYS A 79 9.97 7.44 -11.62
N LYS A 80 10.40 8.64 -12.03
CA LYS A 80 11.83 8.98 -12.14
C LYS A 80 12.40 9.48 -10.80
N ASN A 81 11.57 10.14 -10.02
CA ASN A 81 11.87 10.66 -8.68
C ASN A 81 10.63 10.49 -7.81
N ASN A 82 10.77 10.55 -6.48
CA ASN A 82 9.64 10.49 -5.56
C ASN A 82 8.97 11.87 -5.37
N ILE A 83 8.52 12.50 -6.46
CA ILE A 83 7.83 13.79 -6.40
C ILE A 83 6.33 13.52 -6.14
N PRO A 84 5.70 14.16 -5.13
CA PRO A 84 4.32 13.86 -4.73
C PRO A 84 3.29 13.90 -5.86
N ASN A 85 3.18 15.04 -6.54
CA ASN A 85 2.12 15.26 -7.53
C ASN A 85 2.42 14.64 -8.92
N GLU A 86 3.53 13.93 -9.09
CA GLU A 86 3.82 13.26 -10.37
C GLU A 86 3.06 11.94 -10.48
N ALA A 87 2.53 11.66 -11.67
CA ALA A 87 1.86 10.39 -11.96
C ALA A 87 2.80 9.19 -11.70
N GLY A 88 2.22 8.10 -11.19
CA GLY A 88 2.89 6.82 -10.98
C GLY A 88 2.85 6.35 -9.53
N ILE A 89 3.59 5.28 -9.27
CA ILE A 89 3.71 4.64 -7.97
C ILE A 89 5.19 4.49 -7.57
N TRP A 90 5.45 4.65 -6.28
CA TRP A 90 6.72 4.45 -5.62
C TRP A 90 6.51 3.54 -4.41
N ILE A 91 7.08 2.35 -4.45
CA ILE A 91 7.28 1.50 -3.27
C ILE A 91 8.76 1.60 -2.94
N GLY A 92 9.10 2.04 -1.74
CA GLY A 92 10.48 2.38 -1.41
C GLY A 92 10.83 2.24 0.06
N THR A 93 11.98 2.78 0.41
CA THR A 93 12.51 2.82 1.78
C THR A 93 12.30 4.17 2.45
N GLN A 94 12.29 4.18 3.78
CA GLN A 94 12.29 5.39 4.60
C GLN A 94 13.59 5.51 5.41
N ASP A 95 13.97 6.74 5.77
CA ASP A 95 15.14 7.02 6.62
C ASP A 95 15.05 6.32 7.98
N ASN A 96 13.83 6.12 8.51
CA ASN A 96 13.61 5.45 9.79
C ASN A 96 13.90 3.93 9.75
N GLY A 97 14.17 3.34 8.58
CA GLY A 97 14.42 1.90 8.42
C GLY A 97 13.21 1.06 7.98
N SER A 98 12.03 1.69 7.84
CA SER A 98 10.83 1.06 7.30
C SER A 98 10.70 1.32 5.78
N TRP A 99 9.49 1.16 5.27
CA TRP A 99 9.16 1.25 3.85
C TRP A 99 8.06 2.28 3.60
N ILE A 100 7.84 2.65 2.34
CA ILE A 100 6.87 3.67 1.94
C ILE A 100 6.11 3.22 0.70
N VAL A 101 4.84 3.62 0.60
CA VAL A 101 4.10 3.63 -0.66
C VAL A 101 3.64 5.04 -0.95
N HIS A 102 4.02 5.58 -2.10
CA HIS A 102 3.57 6.86 -2.58
C HIS A 102 2.97 6.72 -3.99
N PHE A 103 1.81 7.31 -4.24
CA PHE A 103 1.16 7.22 -5.55
C PHE A 103 0.28 8.44 -5.88
N CYS A 104 0.22 8.76 -7.16
CA CYS A 104 -0.63 9.80 -7.71
C CYS A 104 -0.94 9.49 -9.18
N ASP A 105 -2.06 9.95 -9.71
CA ASP A 105 -2.39 9.89 -11.14
C ASP A 105 -1.95 11.16 -11.92
N GLY A 106 -1.29 12.10 -11.22
CA GLY A 106 -0.85 13.39 -11.75
C GLY A 106 -1.96 14.46 -11.82
N LYS A 107 -3.15 14.18 -11.29
CA LYS A 107 -4.32 15.07 -11.36
C LYS A 107 -4.97 15.28 -10.00
N ASN A 108 -5.10 14.21 -9.22
CA ASN A 108 -5.71 14.19 -7.90
C ASN A 108 -4.65 14.35 -6.80
N THR A 109 -5.11 14.61 -5.58
CA THR A 109 -4.25 14.69 -4.40
C THR A 109 -3.42 13.41 -4.26
N PRO A 110 -2.09 13.51 -4.04
CA PRO A 110 -1.23 12.35 -3.86
C PRO A 110 -1.48 11.65 -2.53
N TRP A 111 -1.17 10.37 -2.48
CA TRP A 111 -1.30 9.54 -1.29
C TRP A 111 0.04 8.98 -0.87
N GLU A 112 0.26 8.93 0.44
CA GLU A 112 1.49 8.43 1.02
C GLU A 112 1.21 7.58 2.26
N TYR A 113 1.76 6.36 2.29
CA TYR A 113 1.74 5.47 3.45
C TYR A 113 3.14 5.39 4.05
N ARG A 114 3.29 5.83 5.30
CA ARG A 114 4.53 5.83 6.08
C ARG A 114 4.35 5.15 7.45
N PRO A 115 4.60 3.84 7.58
CA PRO A 115 4.59 3.14 8.86
C PRO A 115 5.84 3.44 9.71
N THR A 116 5.87 2.91 10.93
CA THR A 116 7.01 2.99 11.84
C THR A 116 7.96 1.80 11.63
N ALA A 117 9.25 2.02 11.88
CA ALA A 117 10.24 0.94 11.86
C ALA A 117 10.21 0.05 13.11
N LEU A 118 9.48 0.44 14.16
CA LEU A 118 9.30 -0.41 15.33
C LEU A 118 8.49 -1.67 15.00
N ARG A 119 7.46 -1.53 14.15
CA ARG A 119 6.59 -2.63 13.74
C ARG A 119 6.89 -3.16 12.34
N GLN A 120 7.34 -2.30 11.42
CA GLN A 120 7.54 -2.66 10.02
C GLN A 120 8.95 -2.30 9.51
N PRO A 121 10.03 -2.75 10.18
CA PRO A 121 11.39 -2.56 9.66
C PRO A 121 11.61 -3.36 8.37
N ILE A 122 12.49 -2.89 7.50
CA ILE A 122 13.04 -3.69 6.40
C ILE A 122 14.58 -3.69 6.40
N ASN A 123 15.19 -3.01 7.38
CA ASN A 123 16.62 -2.94 7.61
C ASN A 123 17.10 -3.69 8.87
N ASP A 124 16.34 -4.68 9.32
CA ASP A 124 16.64 -5.49 10.51
C ASP A 124 17.38 -6.80 10.17
N ASP A 125 17.95 -6.88 8.96
CA ASP A 125 18.62 -8.05 8.39
C ASP A 125 17.73 -9.31 8.24
N LYS A 126 16.40 -9.16 8.23
CA LYS A 126 15.46 -10.24 7.92
C LYS A 126 14.80 -10.06 6.55
N TRP A 127 14.30 -11.16 6.01
CA TRP A 127 13.48 -11.13 4.80
C TRP A 127 12.05 -10.74 5.15
N HIS A 128 11.57 -9.68 4.52
CA HIS A 128 10.19 -9.20 4.62
C HIS A 128 9.51 -9.21 3.25
N THR A 129 8.23 -9.57 3.23
CA THR A 129 7.39 -9.52 2.03
C THR A 129 6.54 -8.26 2.04
N LEU A 130 6.71 -7.42 1.03
CA LEU A 130 5.86 -6.25 0.80
C LEU A 130 4.91 -6.56 -0.35
N THR A 131 3.61 -6.42 -0.13
CA THR A 131 2.59 -6.57 -1.18
C THR A 131 1.72 -5.33 -1.23
N VAL A 132 1.43 -4.85 -2.45
CA VAL A 132 0.57 -3.70 -2.70
C VAL A 132 -0.44 -4.06 -3.78
N THR A 133 -1.72 -3.82 -3.53
CA THR A 133 -2.79 -4.01 -4.52
C THR A 133 -3.44 -2.69 -4.84
N HIS A 134 -3.56 -2.37 -6.12
CA HIS A 134 -4.33 -1.24 -6.62
C HIS A 134 -5.59 -1.76 -7.29
N ASP A 135 -6.76 -1.39 -6.77
CA ASP A 135 -8.05 -1.65 -7.38
C ASP A 135 -8.61 -0.34 -7.94
N ALA A 136 -8.45 -0.15 -9.25
CA ALA A 136 -8.94 1.03 -9.96
C ALA A 136 -10.48 1.11 -9.97
N GLY A 137 -11.16 -0.03 -10.00
CA GLY A 137 -12.62 -0.10 -10.04
C GLY A 137 -13.25 0.22 -8.69
N LYS A 138 -12.65 -0.32 -7.60
CA LYS A 138 -13.06 -0.03 -6.23
C LYS A 138 -12.50 1.29 -5.68
N GLN A 139 -11.52 1.88 -6.36
CA GLN A 139 -10.75 3.04 -5.89
C GLN A 139 -10.09 2.75 -4.53
N GLU A 140 -9.37 1.63 -4.46
CA GLU A 140 -8.76 1.13 -3.22
C GLU A 140 -7.30 0.76 -3.46
N MET A 141 -6.43 1.14 -2.53
CA MET A 141 -5.04 0.67 -2.46
C MET A 141 -4.87 -0.08 -1.14
N ARG A 142 -4.35 -1.32 -1.17
CA ARG A 142 -4.04 -2.07 0.06
C ARG A 142 -2.55 -2.34 0.16
N MET A 143 -2.06 -2.27 1.38
CA MET A 143 -0.66 -2.51 1.74
C MET A 143 -0.57 -3.68 2.69
N TYR A 144 0.40 -4.56 2.44
CA TYR A 144 0.66 -5.72 3.26
C TYR A 144 2.14 -5.81 3.61
N TYR A 145 2.40 -6.15 4.88
CA TYR A 145 3.73 -6.42 5.42
C TYR A 145 3.72 -7.82 5.99
N ASP A 146 4.53 -8.73 5.43
CA ASP A 146 4.54 -10.16 5.75
C ASP A 146 3.15 -10.79 5.71
N GLN A 147 2.41 -10.50 4.63
CA GLN A 147 1.03 -10.94 4.36
C GLN A 147 -0.06 -10.37 5.29
N LEU A 148 0.31 -9.63 6.34
CA LEU A 148 -0.63 -8.89 7.18
C LEU A 148 -1.09 -7.63 6.44
N ASN A 149 -2.40 -7.41 6.29
CA ASN A 149 -2.91 -6.14 5.80
C ASN A 149 -2.65 -5.04 6.83
N VAL A 150 -1.79 -4.09 6.50
CA VAL A 150 -1.39 -3.00 7.41
C VAL A 150 -2.07 -1.68 7.09
N ALA A 151 -2.54 -1.51 5.85
CA ALA A 151 -3.33 -0.35 5.47
C ALA A 151 -4.26 -0.62 4.26
N ILE A 152 -5.35 0.13 4.21
CA ILE A 152 -6.27 0.26 3.09
C ILE A 152 -6.51 1.75 2.88
N TYR A 153 -6.29 2.26 1.68
CA TYR A 153 -6.48 3.66 1.33
C TYR A 153 -7.57 3.74 0.27
N CYS A 154 -8.55 4.62 0.47
CA CYS A 154 -9.41 5.02 -0.64
C CYS A 154 -8.63 5.98 -1.55
N THR A 155 -8.51 5.65 -2.83
CA THR A 155 -7.65 6.40 -3.76
C THR A 155 -8.26 7.71 -4.23
N ASN A 156 -9.57 7.91 -4.00
CA ASN A 156 -10.32 9.15 -4.29
C ASN A 156 -10.00 9.72 -5.69
N GLY A 157 -10.16 8.88 -6.73
CA GLY A 157 -9.94 9.26 -8.12
C GLY A 157 -8.58 8.90 -8.69
N ASN A 158 -7.58 8.58 -7.87
CA ASN A 158 -6.27 8.09 -8.34
C ASN A 158 -6.38 6.63 -8.84
N VAL A 159 -6.96 6.45 -10.03
CA VAL A 159 -7.29 5.13 -10.61
C VAL A 159 -6.40 4.73 -11.79
N ASN A 160 -5.54 5.63 -12.25
CA ASN A 160 -4.62 5.37 -13.35
C ASN A 160 -3.22 5.81 -12.94
N LEU A 161 -2.35 4.84 -12.68
CA LEU A 161 -0.97 5.07 -12.24
C LEU A 161 0.03 4.82 -13.36
N ALA A 162 -0.45 4.83 -14.61
CA ALA A 162 0.40 4.69 -15.78
C ALA A 162 1.32 5.89 -15.95
N THR A 163 2.56 5.60 -16.28
CA THR A 163 3.53 6.58 -16.76
C THR A 163 4.10 6.08 -18.09
N ASN A 164 4.71 6.96 -18.87
CA ASN A 164 5.46 6.56 -20.07
C ASN A 164 6.87 6.05 -19.72
N ASN A 165 7.16 5.78 -18.44
CA ASN A 165 8.46 5.29 -17.99
C ASN A 165 8.41 3.76 -17.86
N THR A 166 9.54 3.12 -18.10
CA THR A 166 9.74 1.71 -17.77
C THR A 166 9.65 1.50 -16.27
N LEU A 167 8.94 0.47 -15.82
CA LEU A 167 8.94 0.06 -14.41
C LEU A 167 10.35 -0.42 -14.03
N ARG A 168 10.81 -0.06 -12.83
CA ARG A 168 12.12 -0.43 -12.31
C ARG A 168 12.03 -1.07 -10.93
N ILE A 169 12.99 -1.94 -10.65
CA ILE A 169 13.20 -2.61 -9.37
C ILE A 169 14.58 -2.20 -8.82
N GLY A 170 14.62 -1.79 -7.55
CA GLY A 170 15.86 -1.55 -6.80
C GLY A 170 16.66 -0.28 -7.15
N SER A 171 16.24 0.49 -8.15
CA SER A 171 16.77 1.83 -8.49
C SER A 171 15.79 2.58 -9.38
N VAL A 172 15.93 3.91 -9.47
CA VAL A 172 15.16 4.76 -10.40
C VAL A 172 15.83 4.94 -11.76
N ASP A 173 17.10 4.58 -11.88
CA ASP A 173 17.93 4.77 -13.07
C ASP A 173 18.92 3.61 -13.27
N ASP A 174 19.80 3.75 -14.26
CA ASP A 174 20.81 2.74 -14.61
C ASP A 174 22.11 2.89 -13.80
N GLY A 175 22.22 3.98 -13.01
CA GLY A 175 23.33 4.24 -12.12
C GLY A 175 23.19 3.52 -10.77
N GLN A 176 24.26 3.61 -9.98
CA GLN A 176 24.33 2.98 -8.65
C GLN A 176 24.04 3.97 -7.51
N TRP A 177 24.01 5.26 -7.79
CA TRP A 177 23.78 6.32 -6.79
C TRP A 177 22.43 6.14 -6.07
N ASN A 178 21.40 5.78 -6.83
CA ASN A 178 20.04 5.59 -6.33
C ASN A 178 19.69 4.13 -6.03
N ALA A 179 20.67 3.23 -6.06
CA ALA A 179 20.43 1.82 -5.79
C ALA A 179 20.10 1.60 -4.30
N PHE A 180 19.04 0.83 -4.06
CA PHE A 180 18.73 0.30 -2.73
C PHE A 180 19.95 -0.42 -2.14
N ASN A 181 20.21 -0.28 -0.84
CA ASN A 181 21.26 -1.04 -0.15
C ASN A 181 20.65 -2.29 0.49
N GLY A 182 20.66 -3.42 -0.21
CA GLY A 182 20.14 -4.68 0.30
C GLY A 182 19.88 -5.71 -0.79
N TYR A 183 19.05 -6.70 -0.46
CA TYR A 183 18.73 -7.83 -1.32
C TYR A 183 17.25 -7.79 -1.71
N ILE A 184 16.97 -8.16 -2.95
CA ILE A 184 15.62 -8.30 -3.50
C ILE A 184 15.45 -9.70 -4.09
N LYS A 185 14.29 -10.32 -3.85
CA LYS A 185 13.90 -11.55 -4.55
C LYS A 185 12.37 -11.68 -4.66
N GLU A 186 11.92 -12.71 -5.37
CA GLU A 186 10.51 -13.08 -5.48
C GLU A 186 9.60 -11.92 -5.90
N PHE A 187 10.08 -11.08 -6.81
CA PHE A 187 9.26 -10.02 -7.39
C PHE A 187 8.15 -10.65 -8.24
N THR A 188 6.93 -10.21 -8.03
CA THR A 188 5.74 -10.63 -8.78
C THR A 188 4.88 -9.42 -9.12
N PHE A 189 4.44 -9.34 -10.36
CA PHE A 189 3.40 -8.44 -10.84
C PHE A 189 2.25 -9.25 -11.42
N ILE A 190 1.03 -8.85 -11.10
CA ILE A 190 -0.20 -9.46 -11.61
C ILE A 190 -1.12 -8.32 -12.06
N SER A 191 -1.68 -8.42 -13.28
CA SER A 191 -2.55 -7.39 -13.86
C SER A 191 -4.00 -7.40 -13.33
N HIS A 192 -4.20 -7.90 -12.12
CA HIS A 192 -5.46 -7.85 -11.38
C HIS A 192 -5.17 -7.82 -9.87
N VAL A 193 -6.22 -7.61 -9.07
CA VAL A 193 -6.13 -7.60 -7.62
C VAL A 193 -6.12 -9.04 -7.10
N GLU A 194 -5.04 -9.42 -6.43
CA GLU A 194 -4.94 -10.66 -5.69
C GLU A 194 -4.66 -10.32 -4.22
N LEU A 195 -5.64 -10.60 -3.35
CA LEU A 195 -5.51 -10.32 -1.92
C LEU A 195 -4.87 -11.51 -1.20
N PRO A 196 -3.86 -11.28 -0.35
CA PRO A 196 -3.42 -12.29 0.62
C PRO A 196 -4.60 -12.84 1.43
N LYS A 197 -4.55 -14.14 1.74
CA LYS A 197 -5.61 -14.80 2.51
C LYS A 197 -5.64 -14.26 3.93
N ILE A 198 -6.82 -13.79 4.35
CA ILE A 198 -7.07 -13.38 5.74
C ILE A 198 -7.19 -14.64 6.60
N SER A 199 -6.36 -14.74 7.65
CA SER A 199 -6.45 -15.82 8.63
C SER A 199 -7.06 -15.27 9.92
N VAL A 200 -8.34 -15.56 10.17
CA VAL A 200 -8.99 -15.31 11.46
C VAL A 200 -9.18 -16.64 12.15
N THR A 201 -8.40 -16.89 13.19
CA THR A 201 -8.41 -18.16 13.93
C THR A 201 -9.25 -18.12 15.20
N ASP A 202 -9.62 -16.92 15.65
CA ASP A 202 -10.47 -16.79 16.84
C ASP A 202 -11.90 -17.20 16.49
N THR A 203 -12.38 -18.24 17.16
CA THR A 203 -13.76 -18.74 16.99
C THR A 203 -14.72 -18.12 17.99
N GLN A 204 -14.20 -17.37 18.98
CA GLN A 204 -15.02 -16.73 19.98
C GLN A 204 -15.82 -15.59 19.36
N ARG A 205 -17.14 -15.66 19.56
CA ARG A 205 -18.03 -14.55 19.23
C ARG A 205 -17.87 -13.45 20.27
N LEU A 206 -17.66 -12.21 19.84
CA LEU A 206 -17.72 -11.06 20.75
C LEU A 206 -19.16 -10.76 21.13
N SER A 207 -19.39 -10.65 22.43
CA SER A 207 -20.65 -10.16 23.01
C SER A 207 -20.65 -8.65 23.26
N GLN A 208 -19.48 -8.03 23.33
CA GLN A 208 -19.28 -6.60 23.56
C GLN A 208 -18.13 -6.10 22.70
N LEU A 209 -18.25 -4.87 22.21
CA LEU A 209 -17.23 -4.17 21.42
C LEU A 209 -16.99 -2.79 22.05
N LYS A 210 -15.74 -2.45 22.40
CA LYS A 210 -15.37 -1.09 22.84
C LYS A 210 -15.03 -0.26 21.61
N VAL A 211 -15.83 0.77 21.36
CA VAL A 211 -15.62 1.69 20.23
C VAL A 211 -15.20 3.05 20.74
N MET A 212 -14.26 3.69 20.06
CA MET A 212 -13.85 5.07 20.30
C MET A 212 -14.11 5.92 19.05
N ALA A 213 -14.69 7.10 19.23
CA ALA A 213 -14.71 8.15 18.22
C ALA A 213 -13.79 9.27 18.70
N PHE A 214 -12.79 9.64 17.91
CA PHE A 214 -11.78 10.61 18.33
C PHE A 214 -11.43 11.59 17.21
N ASN A 215 -11.79 12.85 17.42
CA ASN A 215 -11.28 13.96 16.62
C ASN A 215 -9.95 14.45 17.24
N ILE A 216 -8.90 14.50 16.44
CA ILE A 216 -7.58 15.00 16.85
C ILE A 216 -7.23 16.31 16.13
N PHE A 217 -6.88 17.34 16.88
CA PHE A 217 -6.57 18.64 16.29
C PHE A 217 -5.24 18.60 15.53
N HIS A 218 -5.25 19.06 14.27
CA HIS A 218 -4.07 19.18 13.41
C HIS A 218 -3.24 17.87 13.31
N GLY A 219 -3.91 16.73 13.13
CA GLY A 219 -3.25 15.43 13.08
C GLY A 219 -2.56 15.02 14.40
N GLY A 220 -2.94 15.65 15.51
CA GLY A 220 -2.31 15.43 16.81
C GLY A 220 -0.98 16.19 17.00
N HIS A 221 -0.58 17.05 16.06
CA HIS A 221 0.73 17.73 16.10
C HIS A 221 0.77 19.01 16.94
N GLU A 222 -0.35 19.48 17.49
CA GLU A 222 -0.43 20.79 18.18
C GLU A 222 0.54 20.92 19.37
N LEU A 223 0.84 19.80 20.04
CA LEU A 223 1.78 19.75 21.16
C LEU A 223 3.17 19.23 20.76
N GLY A 224 3.52 19.34 19.47
CA GLY A 224 4.80 18.94 18.88
C GLY A 224 4.66 17.91 17.78
N GLN A 225 5.54 17.96 16.77
CA GLN A 225 5.48 17.10 15.59
C GLN A 225 5.49 15.60 15.95
N GLU A 226 6.46 15.12 16.72
CA GLU A 226 6.52 13.72 17.13
C GLU A 226 5.79 13.50 18.46
N VAL A 227 6.02 14.41 19.42
CA VAL A 227 5.52 14.28 20.79
C VAL A 227 3.99 14.33 20.85
N GLY A 228 3.35 15.17 20.05
CA GLY A 228 1.89 15.28 20.00
C GLY A 228 1.24 13.99 19.52
N VAL A 229 1.71 13.43 18.40
CA VAL A 229 1.22 12.15 17.86
C VAL A 229 1.43 11.02 18.86
N ASN A 230 2.59 10.96 19.53
CA ASN A 230 2.84 9.96 20.56
C ASN A 230 1.85 10.09 21.73
N ARG A 231 1.48 11.30 22.15
CA ARG A 231 0.47 11.49 23.19
C ARG A 231 -0.92 11.02 22.76
N VAL A 232 -1.31 11.22 21.50
CA VAL A 232 -2.55 10.66 20.94
C VAL A 232 -2.53 9.14 21.05
N VAL A 233 -1.42 8.50 20.66
CA VAL A 233 -1.24 7.04 20.79
C VAL A 233 -1.40 6.58 22.25
N GLU A 234 -0.79 7.28 23.21
CA GLU A 234 -0.87 6.91 24.62
C GLU A 234 -2.29 7.07 25.20
N VAL A 235 -3.05 8.11 24.79
CA VAL A 235 -4.47 8.24 25.15
C VAL A 235 -5.27 7.06 24.63
N ILE A 236 -5.07 6.69 23.36
CA ILE A 236 -5.78 5.54 22.77
C ILE A 236 -5.40 4.23 23.46
N LYS A 237 -4.12 4.00 23.79
CA LYS A 237 -3.68 2.81 24.53
C LYS A 237 -4.31 2.74 25.93
N ALA A 238 -4.38 3.86 26.64
CA ALA A 238 -4.99 3.92 27.96
C ALA A 238 -6.49 3.57 27.90
N GLU A 239 -7.18 4.00 26.85
CA GLU A 239 -8.58 3.64 26.62
C GLU A 239 -8.75 2.22 26.06
N ASN A 240 -7.76 1.67 25.36
CA ASN A 240 -7.80 0.30 24.83
C ASN A 240 -9.09 -0.05 24.03
N PRO A 241 -9.53 0.77 23.05
CA PRO A 241 -10.71 0.46 22.24
C PRO A 241 -10.42 -0.65 21.24
N ASP A 242 -11.45 -1.40 20.84
CA ASP A 242 -11.34 -2.44 19.81
C ASP A 242 -11.40 -1.84 18.39
N VAL A 243 -12.20 -0.78 18.22
CA VAL A 243 -12.40 -0.07 16.96
C VAL A 243 -12.39 1.44 17.22
N ILE A 244 -11.79 2.20 16.32
CA ILE A 244 -11.62 3.64 16.43
C ILE A 244 -12.07 4.29 15.12
N GLY A 245 -13.03 5.21 15.22
CA GLY A 245 -13.32 6.20 14.20
C GLY A 245 -12.52 7.46 14.48
N MET A 246 -11.59 7.80 13.58
CA MET A 246 -10.68 8.92 13.72
C MET A 246 -11.07 10.05 12.76
N VAL A 247 -11.04 11.28 13.25
CA VAL A 247 -11.32 12.51 12.48
C VAL A 247 -10.12 13.46 12.60
N GLU A 248 -9.85 14.23 11.55
CA GLU A 248 -8.74 15.20 11.46
C GLU A 248 -7.34 14.56 11.54
N THR A 249 -7.15 13.36 10.97
CA THR A 249 -5.85 12.67 11.05
C THR A 249 -4.72 13.34 10.28
N TYR A 250 -5.00 13.98 9.15
CA TYR A 250 -4.08 14.84 8.39
C TYR A 250 -2.64 14.29 8.24
N GLY A 251 -2.52 13.00 7.92
CA GLY A 251 -1.24 12.31 7.68
C GLY A 251 -0.69 11.52 8.86
N SER A 252 -1.21 11.71 10.08
CA SER A 252 -0.75 10.96 11.27
C SER A 252 -1.37 9.56 11.40
N GLY A 253 -2.47 9.28 10.69
CA GLY A 253 -3.27 8.05 10.88
C GLY A 253 -2.47 6.76 10.71
N ALA A 254 -1.58 6.70 9.71
CA ALA A 254 -0.74 5.52 9.50
C ALA A 254 0.22 5.26 10.67
N ILE A 255 0.84 6.31 11.21
CA ILE A 255 1.76 6.22 12.35
C ILE A 255 1.01 5.78 13.61
N ILE A 256 -0.16 6.36 13.87
CA ILE A 256 -0.99 6.03 15.02
C ILE A 256 -1.45 4.57 14.96
N ALA A 257 -2.03 4.13 13.83
CA ALA A 257 -2.51 2.76 13.67
C ALA A 257 -1.37 1.74 13.76
N ASP A 258 -0.22 2.06 13.17
CA ASP A 258 0.96 1.19 13.21
C ASP A 258 1.49 1.03 14.64
N ALA A 259 1.62 2.13 15.39
CA ALA A 259 2.07 2.13 16.79
C ALA A 259 1.11 1.40 17.74
N LEU A 260 -0.19 1.35 17.40
CA LEU A 260 -1.21 0.60 18.15
C LEU A 260 -1.26 -0.89 17.80
N GLY A 261 -0.72 -1.28 16.64
CA GLY A 261 -0.85 -2.65 16.15
C GLY A 261 -2.14 -2.92 15.36
N TYR A 262 -2.85 -1.87 14.91
CA TYR A 262 -4.22 -2.00 14.37
C TYR A 262 -4.20 -2.15 12.85
N TYR A 263 -5.28 -2.72 12.30
CA TYR A 263 -5.64 -2.60 10.89
C TYR A 263 -6.10 -1.17 10.62
N PHE A 264 -5.72 -0.62 9.47
CA PHE A 264 -5.93 0.79 9.16
C PHE A 264 -6.68 0.96 7.85
N TYR A 265 -7.74 1.76 7.86
CA TYR A 265 -8.42 2.25 6.67
C TYR A 265 -8.44 3.77 6.63
N LEU A 266 -7.81 4.37 5.62
CA LEU A 266 -7.83 5.81 5.36
C LEU A 266 -8.85 6.13 4.27
N ARG A 267 -9.96 6.78 4.63
CA ARG A 267 -11.02 7.15 3.69
C ARG A 267 -10.70 8.47 2.97
N SER A 268 -10.13 9.42 3.71
CA SER A 268 -9.68 10.73 3.22
C SER A 268 -8.54 11.23 4.10
N SER A 269 -7.96 12.40 3.79
CA SER A 269 -7.01 13.05 4.71
C SER A 269 -7.64 13.37 6.08
N ASN A 270 -8.97 13.42 6.17
CA ASN A 270 -9.70 13.68 7.41
C ASN A 270 -10.03 12.40 8.17
N LEU A 271 -10.71 11.46 7.51
CA LEU A 271 -11.36 10.31 8.15
C LEU A 271 -10.57 9.01 8.00
N SER A 272 -10.44 8.28 9.11
CA SER A 272 -9.94 6.90 9.09
C SER A 272 -10.61 6.01 10.11
N ILE A 273 -10.54 4.70 9.87
CA ILE A 273 -10.99 3.65 10.78
C ILE A 273 -9.76 2.83 11.18
N MET A 274 -9.60 2.58 12.48
CA MET A 274 -8.59 1.67 13.03
C MET A 274 -9.29 0.53 13.75
N SER A 275 -8.80 -0.70 13.60
CA SER A 275 -9.46 -1.88 14.15
C SER A 275 -8.46 -2.92 14.64
N ARG A 276 -8.75 -3.58 15.76
CA ARG A 276 -8.03 -4.81 16.18
C ARG A 276 -8.34 -6.00 15.27
N TYR A 277 -9.46 -5.96 14.57
CA TYR A 277 -9.96 -7.01 13.68
C TYR A 277 -9.70 -6.67 12.21
N PRO A 278 -9.42 -7.67 11.35
CA PRO A 278 -9.20 -7.44 9.93
C PRO A 278 -10.34 -6.68 9.27
N ILE A 279 -9.98 -5.71 8.42
CA ILE A 279 -10.93 -4.99 7.58
C ILE A 279 -11.08 -5.75 6.25
N THR A 280 -12.23 -6.36 6.01
CA THR A 280 -12.48 -7.15 4.80
C THR A 280 -12.96 -6.28 3.67
N ASP A 281 -13.88 -5.36 3.97
CA ASP A 281 -14.54 -4.51 2.99
C ASP A 281 -14.56 -3.05 3.42
N THR A 282 -14.64 -2.17 2.43
CA THR A 282 -14.74 -0.72 2.56
C THR A 282 -15.85 -0.24 1.65
N TYR A 283 -16.50 0.87 2.03
CA TYR A 283 -17.68 1.36 1.33
C TYR A 283 -17.57 2.85 1.00
N ASP A 284 -17.97 3.19 -0.22
CA ASP A 284 -18.19 4.56 -0.66
C ASP A 284 -19.69 4.91 -0.53
N LEU A 285 -20.08 5.36 0.67
CA LEU A 285 -21.50 5.62 1.00
C LEU A 285 -21.89 7.09 0.85
N TYR A 286 -20.95 8.00 1.05
CA TYR A 286 -21.14 9.45 1.01
C TYR A 286 -19.80 10.14 0.79
N ASP A 287 -19.80 11.48 0.81
CA ASP A 287 -18.59 12.29 0.67
C ASP A 287 -17.43 11.80 1.55
N SER A 288 -16.27 11.63 0.93
CA SER A 288 -15.07 11.05 1.54
C SER A 288 -14.58 11.77 2.78
N PHE A 289 -14.89 13.07 2.90
CA PHE A 289 -14.46 13.90 4.00
C PHE A 289 -15.41 13.81 5.20
N ASN A 290 -16.61 13.26 4.99
CA ASN A 290 -17.72 13.27 5.94
C ASN A 290 -18.27 11.89 6.31
N CYS A 291 -17.89 10.82 5.60
CA CYS A 291 -18.30 9.46 5.94
C CYS A 291 -17.26 8.42 5.54
N SER A 292 -16.97 7.51 6.46
CA SER A 292 -16.16 6.31 6.27
C SER A 292 -16.92 5.08 6.78
N ALA A 293 -16.84 3.97 6.05
CA ALA A 293 -17.49 2.73 6.47
C ALA A 293 -16.69 1.51 6.04
N ALA A 294 -16.68 0.49 6.89
CA ALA A 294 -15.91 -0.73 6.69
C ALA A 294 -16.55 -1.95 7.37
N THR A 295 -16.26 -3.14 6.83
CA THR A 295 -16.61 -4.42 7.45
C THR A 295 -15.40 -4.98 8.19
N LEU A 296 -15.63 -5.35 9.44
CA LEU A 296 -14.65 -5.92 10.36
C LEU A 296 -14.94 -7.40 10.56
N GLN A 297 -13.95 -8.26 10.33
CA GLN A 297 -14.05 -9.71 10.57
C GLN A 297 -13.66 -10.04 12.01
N ILE A 298 -14.64 -10.22 12.88
CA ILE A 298 -14.43 -10.50 14.31
C ILE A 298 -13.97 -11.95 14.53
N SER A 299 -14.72 -12.89 13.97
CA SER A 299 -14.47 -14.34 14.01
C SER A 299 -14.95 -14.95 12.69
N PRO A 300 -14.63 -16.19 12.32
CA PRO A 300 -15.10 -16.80 11.07
C PRO A 300 -16.63 -16.71 10.85
N SER A 301 -17.41 -16.62 11.92
CA SER A 301 -18.88 -16.55 11.87
C SER A 301 -19.46 -15.18 12.25
N GLN A 302 -18.64 -14.18 12.55
CA GLN A 302 -19.12 -12.86 12.99
C GLN A 302 -18.39 -11.74 12.24
N GLN A 303 -19.19 -10.87 11.63
CA GLN A 303 -18.75 -9.62 11.02
C GLN A 303 -19.52 -8.45 11.63
N ILE A 304 -18.90 -7.27 11.64
CA ILE A 304 -19.52 -6.02 12.06
C ILE A 304 -19.26 -4.97 11.00
N ASN A 305 -20.31 -4.26 10.58
CA ASN A 305 -20.16 -3.07 9.75
C ASN A 305 -20.04 -1.85 10.69
N TYR A 306 -18.97 -1.10 10.54
CA TYR A 306 -18.70 0.11 11.29
C TYR A 306 -18.79 1.33 10.37
N ILE A 307 -19.44 2.39 10.84
CA ILE A 307 -19.58 3.68 10.15
C ILE A 307 -19.05 4.76 11.08
N ASN A 308 -18.14 5.58 10.56
CA ASN A 308 -17.55 6.75 11.19
C ASN A 308 -17.76 7.97 10.31
#